data_AF-A0A537QSX9-F1
#
_entry.id   AF-A0A537QSX9-F1
#
_cell.length_a   1.000
_cell.length_b   1.000
_cell.length_c   1.000
_cell.angle_alpha   90.00
_cell.angle_beta   90.00
_cell.angle_gamma   90.00
#
_symmetry.space_group_name_H-M   'P 1'
#
loop_
_entity.id
_entity.type
_entity.pdbx_description
1 polymer ?
#
loop_
_entity_poly.entity_id
_entity_poly.type
_entity_poly.pdbx_seq_one_letter_code
_entity_poly.pdbx_strand_id
1 'polypeptide(L)'
;MRQLEGFEAPAGAWETEILPARLDSYEPSWLDDQCLAGRIAWARLRPRNGGERSASPVRTTPIALLARRHAGLWTSLSAVEEPVRPSSRAQTVVDFIRQYGASFFDELVEGTGLLRPQVEEALGELVALGIVTSDSFAGLRALLRKPAAGGRRRTTMFGMESAGRWALARRPRPQMQARPEAVEHLARTLLLRYGVVFWRLIEREAPWLPPWRDLLRAYRRLEARGEIRGGRFVAGFSGEQFALAEAVGMLREVRRKPPSGSWVSLSGADPLNLVGILTPGPKLAALTGNRLLYRDGLPVALFAGGETQFLETFEPATQWEARKALLRGAVPSSLIALS
;
A
#
# COMPACT_ATOMS: atom_id res chain seq x y z
N MET A 1 2.07 0.06 11.20
CA MET A 1 2.14 -0.86 10.04
C MET A 1 1.03 -1.91 9.99
N ARG A 2 0.63 -2.59 11.09
CA ARG A 2 -0.43 -3.64 11.04
C ARG A 2 -1.75 -3.18 10.40
N GLN A 3 -2.19 -1.95 10.66
CA GLN A 3 -3.39 -1.37 10.04
C GLN A 3 -3.29 -1.22 8.51
N LEU A 4 -2.08 -1.14 7.96
CA LEU A 4 -1.82 -0.95 6.53
C LEU A 4 -1.56 -2.29 5.81
N GLU A 5 -1.59 -3.41 6.55
CA GLU A 5 -1.25 -4.72 6.02
C GLU A 5 -2.15 -5.07 4.82
N GLY A 6 -1.55 -5.38 3.67
CA GLY A 6 -2.27 -5.76 2.46
C GLY A 6 -3.00 -4.64 1.72
N PHE A 7 -2.88 -3.38 2.15
CA PHE A 7 -3.32 -2.25 1.32
C PHE A 7 -2.43 -2.15 0.08
N GLU A 8 -3.02 -1.99 -1.11
CA GLU A 8 -2.23 -1.69 -2.32
C GLU A 8 -2.11 -0.19 -2.50
N ALA A 9 -0.90 0.35 -2.29
CA ALA A 9 -0.59 1.75 -2.55
C ALA A 9 0.48 1.88 -3.65
N PRO A 10 0.54 3.02 -4.36
CA PRO A 10 1.67 3.37 -5.21
C PRO A 10 3.01 3.17 -4.48
N ALA A 11 3.96 2.49 -5.12
CA ALA A 11 5.26 2.17 -4.55
C ALA A 11 5.97 3.39 -3.94
N GLY A 12 5.93 4.53 -4.63
CA GLY A 12 6.51 5.78 -4.11
C GLY A 12 5.77 6.36 -2.91
N ALA A 13 4.44 6.19 -2.84
CA ALA A 13 3.62 6.80 -1.79
C ALA A 13 3.85 6.20 -0.41
N TRP A 14 4.34 4.97 -0.31
CA TRP A 14 4.60 4.33 0.99
C TRP A 14 5.50 5.17 1.87
N GLU A 15 6.63 5.62 1.33
CA GLU A 15 7.66 6.31 2.09
C GLU A 15 7.62 7.84 1.94
N THR A 16 6.89 8.37 0.96
CA THR A 16 6.73 9.83 0.79
C THR A 16 5.46 10.39 1.41
N GLU A 17 4.41 9.57 1.57
CA GLU A 17 3.08 10.04 2.02
C GLU A 17 2.52 9.19 3.18
N ILE A 18 2.42 7.87 3.01
CA ILE A 18 1.61 7.01 3.88
C ILE A 18 2.28 6.75 5.24
N LEU A 19 3.56 6.35 5.24
CA LEU A 19 4.30 6.11 6.48
C LEU A 19 4.62 7.42 7.21
N PRO A 20 5.12 8.49 6.54
CA PRO A 20 5.36 9.76 7.21
C PRO A 20 4.11 10.43 7.79
N ALA A 21 2.92 10.21 7.21
CA ALA A 21 1.67 10.71 7.79
C ALA A 21 1.29 10.04 9.13
N ARG A 22 1.96 8.93 9.51
CA ARG A 22 1.63 8.13 10.70
C ARG A 22 2.81 7.95 11.66
N LEU A 23 4.02 8.18 11.17
CA LEU A 23 5.26 7.98 11.90
C LEU A 23 6.02 9.31 11.85
N ASP A 24 6.12 9.95 13.00
CA ASP A 24 6.87 11.20 13.11
C ASP A 24 8.34 10.97 12.76
N SER A 25 8.91 11.88 11.96
CA SER A 25 10.29 11.82 11.48
C SER A 25 10.66 10.44 10.88
N TYR A 26 9.76 9.85 10.08
CA TYR A 26 9.99 8.55 9.43
C TYR A 26 11.30 8.54 8.63
N GLU A 27 12.15 7.56 8.94
CA GLU A 27 13.37 7.27 8.20
C GLU A 27 13.22 5.97 7.37
N PRO A 28 13.66 5.95 6.09
CA PRO A 28 13.52 4.77 5.23
C PRO A 28 14.19 3.49 5.76
N SER A 29 15.27 3.65 6.52
CA SER A 29 15.97 2.52 7.16
C SER A 29 15.05 1.72 8.09
N TRP A 30 14.03 2.34 8.68
CA TRP A 30 13.11 1.64 9.57
C TRP A 30 12.34 0.54 8.84
N LEU A 31 11.89 0.79 7.61
CA LEU A 31 11.20 -0.23 6.82
C LEU A 31 12.18 -1.31 6.34
N ASP A 32 13.39 -0.93 5.95
CA ASP A 32 14.44 -1.89 5.61
C ASP A 32 14.75 -2.83 6.77
N ASP A 33 14.91 -2.30 7.98
CA ASP A 33 15.18 -3.08 9.19
C ASP A 33 14.01 -4.04 9.51
N GLN A 34 12.76 -3.64 9.27
CA GLN A 34 11.61 -4.53 9.42
C GLN A 34 11.59 -5.65 8.36
N CYS A 35 12.00 -5.36 7.13
CA CYS A 35 12.12 -6.34 6.06
C CYS A 35 13.26 -7.33 6.32
N LEU A 36 14.43 -6.82 6.71
CA LEU A 36 15.63 -7.60 6.99
C LEU A 36 15.44 -8.51 8.20
N ALA A 37 14.75 -8.01 9.24
CA ALA A 37 14.35 -8.83 10.39
C ALA A 37 13.24 -9.86 10.09
N GLY A 38 12.75 -9.91 8.84
CA GLY A 38 11.70 -10.85 8.43
C GLY A 38 10.34 -10.59 9.06
N ARG A 39 10.10 -9.39 9.60
CA ARG A 39 8.80 -9.03 10.20
C ARG A 39 7.81 -8.55 9.15
N ILE A 40 8.30 -7.78 8.19
CA ILE A 40 7.52 -7.25 7.07
C ILE A 40 8.08 -7.80 5.75
N ALA A 41 7.21 -8.00 4.77
CA ALA A 41 7.56 -8.26 3.39
C ALA A 41 6.79 -7.29 2.50
N TRP A 42 7.41 -6.80 1.43
CA TRP A 42 6.73 -6.03 0.40
C TRP A 42 6.48 -6.91 -0.81
N ALA A 43 5.35 -6.75 -1.48
CA ALA A 43 5.02 -7.53 -2.67
C ALA A 43 4.01 -6.80 -3.56
N ARG A 44 4.05 -7.11 -4.86
CA ARG A 44 2.94 -6.82 -5.77
C ARG A 44 2.01 -8.04 -5.79
N LEU A 45 0.82 -7.89 -5.20
CA LEU A 45 -0.11 -9.01 -5.01
C LEU A 45 -0.85 -9.39 -6.29
N ARG A 46 -1.42 -8.41 -7.01
CA ARG A 46 -1.95 -8.61 -8.36
C ARG A 46 -1.25 -7.72 -9.40
N PRO A 47 -0.48 -8.29 -10.34
CA PRO A 47 -0.12 -7.56 -11.54
C PRO A 47 -1.38 -7.25 -12.37
N ARG A 48 -1.37 -6.13 -13.12
CA ARG A 48 -2.46 -5.84 -14.06
C ARG A 48 -2.29 -6.75 -15.28
N ASN A 49 -3.36 -7.45 -15.66
CA ASN A 49 -3.37 -8.23 -16.90
C ASN A 49 -3.55 -7.28 -18.10
N GLY A 50 -2.56 -7.24 -18.99
CA GLY A 50 -2.67 -6.64 -20.32
C GLY A 50 -1.96 -5.30 -20.54
N GLY A 51 -1.04 -5.31 -21.52
CA GLY A 51 -0.52 -4.11 -22.21
C GLY A 51 1.00 -3.97 -22.18
N GLU A 52 1.67 -4.49 -23.23
CA GLU A 52 3.11 -4.39 -23.53
C GLU A 52 4.06 -4.99 -22.48
N ARG A 53 5.29 -5.34 -22.90
CA ARG A 53 6.35 -5.91 -22.03
C ARG A 53 6.34 -5.17 -20.69
N SER A 54 6.08 -5.88 -19.59
CA SER A 54 6.02 -5.26 -18.27
C SER A 54 7.40 -4.70 -17.91
N ALA A 55 7.59 -3.43 -18.22
CA ALA A 55 8.78 -2.67 -17.87
C ALA A 55 8.93 -2.61 -16.35
N SER A 56 10.13 -2.23 -15.90
CA SER A 56 10.47 -2.00 -14.50
C SER A 56 9.39 -1.23 -13.73
N PRO A 57 9.24 -1.47 -12.40
CA PRO A 57 8.23 -0.79 -11.61
C PRO A 57 8.42 0.73 -11.69
N VAL A 58 7.30 1.44 -11.79
CA VAL A 58 7.23 2.90 -11.71
C VAL A 58 6.69 3.33 -10.36
N ARG A 59 6.76 4.63 -10.03
CA ARG A 59 6.28 5.15 -8.74
C ARG A 59 4.81 4.84 -8.44
N THR A 60 4.00 4.65 -9.48
CA THR A 60 2.58 4.29 -9.41
C THR A 60 2.31 2.79 -9.37
N THR A 61 3.35 1.94 -9.45
CA THR A 61 3.19 0.48 -9.33
C THR A 61 2.57 0.14 -7.98
N PRO A 62 1.44 -0.58 -7.93
CA PRO A 62 0.82 -0.96 -6.66
C PRO A 62 1.69 -1.98 -5.90
N ILE A 63 2.02 -1.66 -4.66
CA ILE A 63 2.78 -2.50 -3.73
C ILE A 63 2.03 -2.58 -2.41
N ALA A 64 2.02 -3.76 -1.81
CA ALA A 64 1.49 -4.01 -0.48
C ALA A 64 2.61 -4.33 0.51
N LEU A 65 2.47 -3.83 1.74
CA LEU A 65 3.28 -4.25 2.89
C LEU A 65 2.51 -5.33 3.67
N LEU A 66 3.19 -6.42 4.00
CA LEU A 66 2.60 -7.61 4.61
C LEU A 66 3.39 -7.98 5.86
N ALA A 67 2.74 -8.40 6.94
CA ALA A 67 3.45 -9.17 7.96
C ALA A 67 3.91 -10.49 7.31
N ARG A 68 5.21 -10.81 7.40
CA ARG A 68 5.79 -11.97 6.68
C ARG A 68 5.07 -13.28 7.02
N ARG A 69 4.64 -13.45 8.28
CA ARG A 69 3.84 -14.59 8.75
C ARG A 69 2.46 -14.72 8.08
N HIS A 70 1.88 -13.62 7.59
CA HIS A 70 0.57 -13.59 6.93
C HIS A 70 0.68 -13.55 5.40
N ALA A 71 1.89 -13.45 4.84
CA ALA A 71 2.08 -13.32 3.39
C ALA A 71 1.35 -14.42 2.60
N GLY A 72 1.37 -15.67 3.09
CA GLY A 72 0.67 -16.78 2.45
C GLY A 72 -0.86 -16.63 2.42
N LEU A 73 -1.47 -15.96 3.40
CA LEU A 73 -2.91 -15.68 3.40
C LEU A 73 -3.24 -14.68 2.29
N TRP A 74 -2.47 -13.59 2.18
CA TRP A 74 -2.65 -12.58 1.14
C TRP A 74 -2.42 -13.12 -0.27
N THR A 75 -1.35 -13.90 -0.47
CA THR A 75 -1.09 -14.54 -1.77
C THR A 75 -2.20 -15.50 -2.18
N SER A 76 -2.87 -16.16 -1.22
CA SER A 76 -4.00 -17.04 -1.52
C SER A 76 -5.26 -16.28 -1.99
N LEU A 77 -5.42 -15.02 -1.56
CA LEU A 77 -6.52 -14.15 -2.00
C LEU A 77 -6.24 -13.52 -3.37
N SER A 78 -4.97 -13.32 -3.71
CA SER A 78 -4.54 -12.65 -4.94
C SER A 78 -4.21 -13.62 -6.09
N ALA A 79 -4.80 -14.82 -6.09
CA ALA A 79 -4.57 -15.81 -7.14
C ALA A 79 -4.90 -15.22 -8.52
N VAL A 80 -4.03 -15.49 -9.49
CA VAL A 80 -4.17 -15.06 -10.89
C VAL A 80 -4.52 -16.31 -11.68
N GLU A 81 -5.59 -16.23 -12.49
CA GLU A 81 -6.09 -17.35 -13.29
C GLU A 81 -5.08 -17.75 -14.39
N GLU A 82 -4.41 -16.77 -15.01
CA GLU A 82 -3.35 -17.00 -16.00
C GLU A 82 -2.04 -16.32 -15.56
N PRO A 83 -0.95 -17.09 -15.35
CA PRO A 83 0.33 -16.50 -14.99
C PRO A 83 0.95 -15.77 -16.19
N VAL A 84 1.23 -14.47 -16.02
CA VAL A 84 2.01 -13.69 -17.00
C VAL A 84 3.41 -14.29 -17.10
N ARG A 85 3.87 -14.54 -18.33
CA ARG A 85 5.20 -15.11 -18.58
C ARG A 85 6.24 -13.98 -18.63
N PRO A 86 7.33 -14.07 -17.83
CA PRO A 86 8.42 -13.13 -17.91
C PRO A 86 9.21 -13.29 -19.23
N SER A 87 10.01 -12.30 -19.58
CA SER A 87 11.00 -12.37 -20.66
C SER A 87 12.01 -13.50 -20.42
N SER A 88 12.76 -13.89 -21.46
CA SER A 88 13.77 -14.94 -21.33
C SER A 88 14.84 -14.64 -20.27
N ARG A 89 15.31 -13.39 -20.19
CA ARG A 89 16.30 -12.95 -19.19
C ARG A 89 15.71 -12.99 -17.78
N ALA A 90 14.49 -12.50 -17.61
CA ALA A 90 13.79 -12.56 -16.33
C ALA A 90 13.48 -14.01 -15.92
N GLN A 91 13.17 -14.88 -16.88
CA GLN A 91 13.00 -16.31 -16.63
C GLN A 91 14.31 -16.97 -16.17
N THR A 92 15.46 -16.62 -16.76
CA THR A 92 16.78 -17.09 -16.28
C THR A 92 17.03 -16.73 -14.81
N VAL A 93 16.72 -15.49 -14.40
CA VAL A 93 16.83 -15.06 -12.99
C VAL A 93 15.87 -15.84 -12.10
N VAL A 94 14.63 -16.07 -12.53
CA VAL A 94 13.66 -16.89 -11.79
C VAL A 94 14.17 -18.31 -11.60
N ASP A 95 14.68 -18.93 -12.65
CA ASP A 95 15.16 -20.32 -12.59
C ASP A 95 16.40 -20.46 -11.73
N PHE A 96 17.29 -19.46 -11.74
CA PHE A 96 18.40 -19.38 -10.80
C PHE A 96 17.90 -19.34 -9.34
N ILE A 97 16.97 -18.42 -9.00
CA ILE A 97 16.42 -18.32 -7.64
C ILE A 97 15.68 -19.60 -7.24
N ARG A 98 15.02 -20.28 -8.19
CA ARG A 98 14.37 -21.59 -7.93
C ARG A 98 15.38 -22.68 -7.57
N GLN A 99 16.50 -22.72 -8.29
CA GLN A 99 17.51 -23.76 -8.13
C GLN A 99 18.38 -23.54 -6.90
N TYR A 100 18.80 -22.29 -6.64
CA TYR A 100 19.79 -21.97 -5.60
C TYR A 100 19.20 -21.26 -4.37
N GLY A 101 17.92 -20.87 -4.43
CA GLY A 101 17.23 -20.17 -3.34
C GLY A 101 17.33 -18.65 -3.44
N ALA A 102 17.07 -17.98 -2.33
CA ALA A 102 17.15 -16.52 -2.28
C ALA A 102 18.61 -16.05 -2.37
N SER A 103 18.91 -15.16 -3.31
CA SER A 103 20.28 -14.81 -3.69
C SER A 103 20.51 -13.30 -3.71
N PHE A 104 21.74 -12.88 -3.38
CA PHE A 104 22.15 -11.48 -3.51
C PHE A 104 22.30 -11.06 -4.98
N PHE A 105 22.28 -9.76 -5.25
CA PHE A 105 22.39 -9.24 -6.62
C PHE A 105 23.66 -9.72 -7.35
N ASP A 106 24.82 -9.73 -6.67
CA ASP A 106 26.08 -10.16 -7.29
C ASP A 106 26.08 -11.67 -7.62
N GLU A 107 25.47 -12.49 -6.77
CA GLU A 107 25.30 -13.94 -7.01
C GLU A 107 24.40 -14.20 -8.23
N LEU A 108 23.35 -13.37 -8.42
CA LEU A 108 22.50 -13.45 -9.61
C LEU A 108 23.27 -13.08 -10.87
N VAL A 109 24.11 -12.05 -10.82
CA VAL A 109 24.95 -11.61 -11.95
C VAL A 109 25.93 -12.71 -12.33
N GLU A 110 26.68 -13.24 -11.36
CA GLU A 110 27.64 -14.32 -11.60
C GLU A 110 26.95 -15.60 -12.08
N GLY A 111 25.89 -16.01 -11.38
CA GLY A 111 25.23 -17.28 -11.59
C GLY A 111 24.35 -17.36 -12.85
N THR A 112 23.86 -16.23 -13.36
CA THR A 112 23.10 -16.19 -14.63
C THR A 112 23.96 -15.87 -15.84
N GLY A 113 25.18 -15.34 -15.65
CA GLY A 113 26.04 -14.84 -16.73
C GLY A 113 25.51 -13.58 -17.43
N LEU A 114 24.44 -12.98 -16.93
CA LEU A 114 23.88 -11.73 -17.46
C LEU A 114 24.70 -10.52 -16.98
N LEU A 115 24.74 -9.47 -17.79
CA LEU A 115 25.36 -8.20 -17.39
C LEU A 115 24.56 -7.56 -16.24
N ARG A 116 25.23 -6.80 -15.36
CA ARG A 116 24.55 -6.08 -14.24
C ARG A 116 23.27 -5.32 -14.66
N PRO A 117 23.27 -4.51 -15.74
CA PRO A 117 22.06 -3.80 -16.16
C PRO A 117 20.93 -4.74 -16.62
N GLN A 118 21.28 -5.91 -17.17
CA GLN A 118 20.31 -6.91 -17.61
C GLN A 118 19.65 -7.62 -16.42
N VAL A 119 20.40 -7.88 -15.34
CA VAL A 119 19.84 -8.41 -14.08
C VAL A 119 18.96 -7.36 -13.40
N GLU A 120 19.36 -6.09 -13.42
CA GLU A 120 18.53 -4.99 -12.91
C GLU A 120 17.20 -4.85 -13.68
N GLU A 121 17.25 -4.85 -15.01
CA GLU A 121 16.07 -4.85 -15.89
C GLU A 121 15.17 -6.07 -15.61
N ALA A 122 15.76 -7.26 -15.52
CA ALA A 122 15.06 -8.51 -15.22
C ALA A 122 14.37 -8.47 -13.85
N LEU A 123 15.05 -8.01 -12.80
CA LEU A 123 14.46 -7.86 -11.47
C LEU A 123 13.35 -6.81 -11.47
N GLY A 124 13.52 -5.72 -12.22
CA GLY A 124 12.47 -4.73 -12.47
C GLY A 124 11.22 -5.36 -13.07
N GLU A 125 11.36 -6.07 -14.18
CA GLU A 125 10.25 -6.81 -14.79
C GLU A 125 9.61 -7.78 -13.80
N LEU A 126 10.39 -8.58 -13.07
CA LEU A 126 9.88 -9.57 -12.13
C LEU A 126 9.13 -8.95 -10.95
N VAL A 127 9.57 -7.78 -10.46
CA VAL A 127 8.84 -7.00 -9.44
C VAL A 127 7.54 -6.47 -10.03
N ALA A 128 7.57 -5.95 -11.26
CA ALA A 128 6.36 -5.54 -11.96
C ALA A 128 5.40 -6.73 -12.17
N LEU A 129 5.90 -7.95 -12.37
CA LEU A 129 5.04 -9.13 -12.47
C LEU A 129 4.61 -9.69 -11.10
N GLY A 130 5.13 -9.15 -9.98
CA GLY A 130 4.87 -9.67 -8.64
C GLY A 130 5.45 -11.07 -8.40
N ILE A 131 6.50 -11.43 -9.15
CA ILE A 131 7.17 -12.74 -9.08
C ILE A 131 8.26 -12.73 -8.02
N VAL A 132 9.00 -11.63 -7.87
CA VAL A 132 10.09 -11.49 -6.88
C VAL A 132 9.82 -10.39 -5.87
N THR A 133 10.50 -10.52 -4.73
CA THR A 133 10.64 -9.54 -3.64
C THR A 133 12.08 -9.57 -3.15
N SER A 134 12.45 -8.70 -2.22
CA SER A 134 13.76 -8.75 -1.57
C SER A 134 13.66 -8.51 -0.06
N ASP A 135 14.73 -8.86 0.68
CA ASP A 135 14.80 -8.72 2.15
C ASP A 135 14.92 -7.24 2.63
N SER A 136 14.82 -6.25 1.73
CA SER A 136 14.87 -4.81 2.03
C SER A 136 14.00 -4.01 1.05
N PHE A 137 13.41 -2.89 1.47
CA PHE A 137 12.66 -2.02 0.56
C PHE A 137 13.60 -1.17 -0.31
N ALA A 138 14.89 -1.08 0.06
CA ALA A 138 15.93 -0.41 -0.71
C ALA A 138 16.06 -0.93 -2.15
N GLY A 139 15.85 -2.23 -2.39
CA GLY A 139 15.87 -2.81 -3.73
C GLY A 139 14.76 -2.26 -4.63
N LEU A 140 13.54 -2.14 -4.12
CA LEU A 140 12.45 -1.49 -4.84
C LEU A 140 12.75 0.00 -5.05
N ARG A 141 13.27 0.70 -4.04
CA ARG A 141 13.68 2.11 -4.19
C ARG A 141 14.71 2.31 -5.30
N ALA A 142 15.69 1.42 -5.43
CA ALA A 142 16.67 1.47 -6.51
C ALA A 142 15.98 1.39 -7.89
N LEU A 143 15.06 0.43 -8.06
CA LEU A 143 14.30 0.24 -9.31
C LEU A 143 13.36 1.39 -9.66
N LEU A 144 12.87 2.14 -8.67
CA LEU A 144 11.97 3.29 -8.88
C LEU A 144 12.70 4.56 -9.34
N ARG A 145 14.04 4.61 -9.24
CA ARG A 145 14.82 5.77 -9.66
C ARG A 145 14.89 5.81 -11.18
N LYS A 146 14.55 6.97 -11.76
CA LYS A 146 14.86 7.21 -13.17
C LYS A 146 16.39 7.33 -13.34
N PRO A 147 16.99 6.77 -14.41
CA PRO A 147 18.35 7.11 -14.78
C PRO A 147 18.42 8.63 -14.97
N ALA A 148 19.18 9.33 -14.13
CA ALA A 148 19.35 10.77 -14.30
C ALA A 148 20.14 11.02 -15.59
N ALA A 149 19.56 11.78 -16.53
CA ALA A 149 20.31 12.29 -17.67
C ALA A 149 21.38 13.26 -17.16
N GLY A 150 22.66 12.86 -17.21
CA GLY A 150 23.79 13.79 -17.09
C GLY A 150 24.32 14.14 -15.69
N GLY A 151 24.15 13.30 -14.67
CA GLY A 151 24.63 13.59 -13.31
C GLY A 151 25.54 12.51 -12.73
N ARG A 152 26.77 12.91 -12.37
CA ARG A 152 27.81 12.15 -11.64
C ARG A 152 27.19 11.15 -10.64
N ARG A 153 27.54 9.85 -10.77
CA ARG A 153 27.15 8.75 -9.88
C ARG A 153 27.15 9.19 -8.41
N ARG A 154 25.98 9.56 -7.87
CA ARG A 154 25.69 9.47 -6.43
C ARG A 154 25.41 8.00 -6.12
N THR A 155 26.42 7.17 -6.38
CA THR A 155 26.54 5.79 -5.91
C THR A 155 26.72 5.86 -4.39
N THR A 156 25.82 5.23 -3.64
CA THR A 156 26.10 4.40 -2.44
C THR A 156 24.89 4.22 -1.52
N MET A 157 23.89 5.10 -1.52
CA MET A 157 22.82 4.98 -0.51
C MET A 157 21.73 3.96 -0.86
N PHE A 158 21.39 3.79 -2.15
CA PHE A 158 20.31 2.89 -2.62
C PHE A 158 20.70 2.18 -3.93
N GLY A 159 21.77 1.37 -3.89
CA GLY A 159 22.16 0.48 -5.00
C GLY A 159 21.40 -0.83 -4.96
N MET A 160 21.39 -1.59 -6.07
CA MET A 160 20.79 -2.93 -6.09
C MET A 160 21.45 -3.89 -5.09
N GLU A 161 22.70 -3.63 -4.66
CA GLU A 161 23.38 -4.39 -3.61
C GLU A 161 22.75 -4.22 -2.23
N SER A 162 22.07 -3.09 -1.98
CA SER A 162 21.38 -2.81 -0.70
C SER A 162 20.02 -3.50 -0.57
N ALA A 163 19.57 -4.22 -1.60
CA ALA A 163 18.29 -4.94 -1.62
C ALA A 163 18.26 -6.15 -0.68
N GLY A 164 19.40 -6.59 -0.16
CA GLY A 164 19.54 -7.89 0.48
C GLY A 164 19.42 -9.02 -0.55
N ARG A 165 18.80 -10.14 -0.16
CA ARG A 165 18.55 -11.27 -1.07
C ARG A 165 17.24 -11.08 -1.80
N TRP A 166 17.26 -11.36 -3.10
CA TRP A 166 16.09 -11.49 -3.95
C TRP A 166 15.50 -12.89 -3.83
N ALA A 167 14.19 -12.99 -3.69
CA ALA A 167 13.48 -14.24 -3.51
C ALA A 167 12.18 -14.23 -4.31
N LEU A 168 11.66 -15.42 -4.63
CA LEU A 168 10.32 -15.53 -5.20
C LEU A 168 9.27 -15.06 -4.18
N ALA A 169 8.47 -14.07 -4.56
CA ALA A 169 7.35 -13.56 -3.76
C ALA A 169 6.24 -14.62 -3.62
N ARG A 170 6.06 -15.44 -4.66
CA ARG A 170 5.13 -16.57 -4.67
C ARG A 170 5.93 -17.86 -4.64
N ARG A 171 5.81 -18.61 -3.54
CA ARG A 171 6.17 -20.04 -3.58
C ARG A 171 4.98 -20.77 -4.19
N PRO A 172 5.16 -21.56 -5.26
CA PRO A 172 4.09 -22.38 -5.80
C PRO A 172 3.63 -23.33 -4.69
N ARG A 173 2.44 -23.05 -4.15
CA ARG A 173 1.71 -23.98 -3.30
C ARG A 173 0.53 -24.46 -4.14
N PRO A 174 0.27 -25.77 -4.22
CA PRO A 174 -0.86 -26.30 -4.97
C PRO A 174 -2.15 -25.59 -4.55
N GLN A 175 -2.97 -25.29 -5.55
CA GLN A 175 -4.23 -24.56 -5.48
C GLN A 175 -4.97 -24.84 -4.17
N MET A 176 -5.05 -23.84 -3.32
CA MET A 176 -5.98 -23.85 -2.21
C MET A 176 -6.91 -22.68 -2.45
N GLN A 177 -8.18 -22.99 -2.71
CA GLN A 177 -9.29 -22.03 -2.70
C GLN A 177 -9.07 -21.03 -1.55
N ALA A 178 -9.43 -19.76 -1.76
CA ALA A 178 -9.33 -18.72 -0.75
C ALA A 178 -9.80 -19.28 0.61
N ARG A 179 -8.83 -19.54 1.49
CA ARG A 179 -9.11 -20.30 2.71
C ARG A 179 -10.08 -19.47 3.54
N PRO A 180 -11.09 -20.07 4.20
CA PRO A 180 -11.93 -19.34 5.15
C PRO A 180 -11.12 -18.52 6.18
N GLU A 181 -9.92 -19.00 6.51
CA GLU A 181 -8.90 -18.31 7.32
C GLU A 181 -8.37 -17.03 6.68
N ALA A 182 -8.10 -17.02 5.37
CA ALA A 182 -7.59 -15.85 4.66
C ALA A 182 -8.65 -14.75 4.56
N VAL A 183 -9.91 -15.12 4.29
CA VAL A 183 -11.04 -14.17 4.28
C VAL A 183 -11.28 -13.60 5.68
N GLU A 184 -11.19 -14.42 6.72
CA GLU A 184 -11.29 -13.94 8.11
C GLU A 184 -10.13 -13.03 8.50
N HIS A 185 -8.90 -13.34 8.08
CA HIS A 185 -7.74 -12.47 8.28
C HIS A 185 -7.91 -11.12 7.60
N LEU A 186 -8.41 -11.11 6.36
CA LEU A 186 -8.75 -9.89 5.66
C LEU A 186 -9.82 -9.09 6.43
N ALA A 187 -10.91 -9.74 6.86
CA ALA A 187 -11.97 -9.11 7.62
C ALA A 187 -11.44 -8.44 8.91
N ARG A 188 -10.59 -9.13 9.67
CA ARG A 188 -9.91 -8.56 10.85
C ARG A 188 -8.99 -7.40 10.50
N THR A 189 -8.26 -7.50 9.38
CA THR A 189 -7.36 -6.43 8.93
C THR A 189 -8.13 -5.17 8.56
N LEU A 190 -9.27 -5.29 7.86
CA LEU A 190 -10.14 -4.16 7.53
C LEU A 190 -10.73 -3.52 8.79
N LEU A 191 -11.14 -4.32 9.77
CA LEU A 191 -11.59 -3.82 11.07
C LEU A 191 -10.48 -3.07 11.82
N LEU A 192 -9.25 -3.58 11.82
CA LEU A 192 -8.11 -2.88 12.43
C LEU A 192 -7.78 -1.57 11.70
N ARG A 193 -7.98 -1.52 10.38
CA ARG A 193 -7.70 -0.35 9.54
C ARG A 193 -8.73 0.76 9.72
N TYR A 194 -10.01 0.42 9.68
CA TYR A 194 -11.11 1.40 9.63
C TYR A 194 -11.87 1.54 10.96
N GLY A 195 -11.72 0.60 11.89
CA GLY A 195 -12.48 0.51 13.13
C GLY A 195 -13.91 0.01 12.93
N VAL A 196 -14.61 0.58 11.94
CA VAL A 196 -15.94 0.17 11.47
C VAL A 196 -15.85 -0.23 10.00
N VAL A 197 -16.45 -1.35 9.61
CA VAL A 197 -16.47 -1.85 8.23
C VAL A 197 -17.90 -2.10 7.76
N PHE A 198 -18.18 -1.68 6.53
CA PHE A 198 -19.41 -1.93 5.79
C PHE A 198 -19.11 -1.94 4.29
N TRP A 199 -20.06 -2.38 3.47
CA TRP A 199 -19.81 -2.71 2.07
C TRP A 199 -19.20 -1.56 1.24
N ARG A 200 -19.58 -0.30 1.48
CA ARG A 200 -19.02 0.87 0.76
C ARG A 200 -17.54 1.11 1.06
N LEU A 201 -17.07 0.82 2.27
CA LEU A 201 -15.66 1.06 2.61
C LEU A 201 -14.69 0.21 1.78
N ILE A 202 -15.16 -0.92 1.25
CA ILE A 202 -14.36 -1.79 0.39
C ILE A 202 -14.07 -1.14 -0.96
N GLU A 203 -14.85 -0.12 -1.38
CA GLU A 203 -14.52 0.65 -2.58
C GLU A 203 -13.15 1.34 -2.51
N ARG A 204 -12.60 1.53 -1.29
CA ARG A 204 -11.26 2.07 -1.10
C ARG A 204 -10.16 1.01 -1.24
N GLU A 205 -10.51 -0.26 -1.12
CA GLU A 205 -9.58 -1.38 -1.16
C GLU A 205 -9.34 -1.90 -2.58
N ALA A 206 -8.39 -2.82 -2.73
CA ALA A 206 -8.05 -3.38 -4.02
C ALA A 206 -9.25 -4.16 -4.64
N PRO A 207 -9.57 -3.95 -5.93
CA PRO A 207 -10.76 -4.56 -6.56
C PRO A 207 -10.76 -6.09 -6.62
N TRP A 208 -9.60 -6.72 -6.45
CA TRP A 208 -9.45 -8.17 -6.49
C TRP A 208 -9.69 -8.85 -5.14
N LEU A 209 -9.93 -8.09 -4.07
CA LEU A 209 -10.29 -8.67 -2.78
C LEU A 209 -11.61 -9.45 -2.87
N PRO A 210 -11.82 -10.44 -1.99
CA PRO A 210 -13.10 -11.13 -1.87
C PRO A 210 -14.30 -10.17 -1.79
N PRO A 211 -15.41 -10.49 -2.47
CA PRO A 211 -16.59 -9.64 -2.46
C PRO A 211 -17.19 -9.52 -1.05
N TRP A 212 -17.99 -8.47 -0.83
CA TRP A 212 -18.63 -8.20 0.47
C TRP A 212 -19.37 -9.41 1.05
N ARG A 213 -20.02 -10.23 0.22
CA ARG A 213 -20.73 -11.44 0.64
C ARG A 213 -19.84 -12.41 1.42
N ASP A 214 -18.59 -12.56 1.01
CA ASP A 214 -17.68 -13.52 1.63
C ASP A 214 -17.14 -12.95 2.95
N LEU A 215 -16.87 -11.64 2.99
CA LEU A 215 -16.53 -10.91 4.22
C LEU A 215 -17.69 -10.90 5.23
N LEU A 216 -18.93 -10.77 4.77
CA LEU A 216 -20.13 -10.77 5.60
C LEU A 216 -20.28 -12.09 6.37
N ARG A 217 -19.96 -13.22 5.74
CA ARG A 217 -19.93 -14.53 6.42
C ARG A 217 -18.86 -14.56 7.52
N ALA A 218 -17.68 -14.01 7.25
CA ALA A 218 -16.62 -13.92 8.25
C ALA A 218 -17.03 -13.01 9.42
N TYR A 219 -17.60 -11.84 9.15
CA TYR A 219 -18.07 -10.91 10.19
C TYR A 219 -19.17 -11.50 11.07
N ARG A 220 -20.19 -12.14 10.49
CA ARG A 220 -21.23 -12.80 11.29
C ARG A 220 -20.68 -13.90 12.20
N ARG A 221 -19.65 -14.65 11.77
CA ARG A 221 -18.96 -15.63 12.63
C ARG A 221 -18.15 -14.95 13.75
N LEU A 222 -17.48 -13.84 13.45
CA LEU A 222 -16.76 -13.05 14.46
C LEU A 222 -17.72 -12.46 15.49
N GLU A 223 -18.88 -11.98 15.05
CA GLU A 223 -19.93 -11.44 15.91
C GLU A 223 -20.56 -12.53 16.78
N ALA A 224 -20.88 -13.69 16.21
CA ALA A 224 -21.41 -14.83 16.97
C ALA A 224 -20.45 -15.32 18.06
N ARG A 225 -19.13 -15.14 17.86
CA ARG A 225 -18.09 -15.39 18.87
C ARG A 225 -17.91 -14.26 19.88
N GLY A 226 -18.63 -13.15 19.73
CA GLY A 226 -18.55 -11.97 20.59
C GLY A 226 -17.29 -11.13 20.40
N GLU A 227 -16.49 -11.37 19.35
CA GLU A 227 -15.22 -10.66 19.11
C GLU A 227 -15.44 -9.25 18.54
N ILE A 228 -16.57 -9.05 17.87
CA ILE A 228 -16.96 -7.78 17.24
C ILE A 228 -18.43 -7.49 17.52
N ARG A 229 -18.89 -6.29 17.15
CA ARG A 229 -20.29 -5.88 17.26
C ARG A 229 -20.87 -5.59 15.88
N GLY A 230 -21.99 -6.20 15.53
CA GLY A 230 -22.85 -5.77 14.43
C GLY A 230 -23.80 -4.66 14.87
N GLY A 231 -24.15 -3.76 13.95
CA GLY A 231 -25.07 -2.68 14.25
C GLY A 231 -25.17 -1.60 13.18
N ARG A 232 -25.52 -0.39 13.63
CA ARG A 232 -25.56 0.84 12.83
C ARG A 232 -24.68 1.87 13.53
N PHE A 233 -23.47 2.04 13.02
CA PHE A 233 -22.47 2.96 13.58
C PHE A 233 -22.34 4.22 12.73
N VAL A 234 -22.55 4.10 11.42
CA VAL A 234 -22.49 5.20 10.44
C VAL A 234 -23.88 5.44 9.87
N ALA A 235 -24.38 6.67 10.00
CA ALA A 235 -25.65 7.10 9.43
C ALA A 235 -25.56 7.26 7.90
N GLY A 236 -26.71 7.19 7.21
CA GLY A 236 -26.79 7.39 5.75
C GLY A 236 -26.40 6.17 4.90
N PHE A 237 -25.99 5.06 5.53
CA PHE A 237 -25.66 3.81 4.83
C PHE A 237 -26.54 2.65 5.25
N SER A 238 -27.09 1.95 4.27
CA SER A 238 -27.86 0.72 4.45
C SER A 238 -26.95 -0.51 4.53
N GLY A 239 -27.51 -1.61 5.02
CA GLY A 239 -26.80 -2.89 5.18
C GLY A 239 -26.10 -3.03 6.54
N GLU A 240 -25.64 -4.25 6.81
CA GLU A 240 -24.92 -4.60 8.04
C GLU A 240 -23.58 -3.85 8.13
N GLN A 241 -23.27 -3.40 9.35
CA GLN A 241 -22.01 -2.74 9.69
C GLN A 241 -21.41 -3.44 10.90
N PHE A 242 -20.09 -3.53 10.93
CA PHE A 242 -19.36 -4.28 11.94
C PHE A 242 -18.25 -3.43 12.51
N ALA A 243 -18.05 -3.49 13.83
CA ALA A 243 -17.04 -2.69 14.51
C ALA A 243 -16.32 -3.49 15.59
N LEU A 244 -15.04 -3.14 15.83
CA LEU A 244 -14.33 -3.55 17.04
C LEU A 244 -14.96 -2.86 18.25
N ALA A 245 -15.02 -3.56 19.40
CA ALA A 245 -15.56 -2.97 20.63
C ALA A 245 -14.81 -1.68 21.04
N GLU A 246 -13.48 -1.69 20.90
CA GLU A 246 -12.61 -0.53 21.12
C GLU A 246 -12.96 0.64 20.20
N ALA A 247 -13.20 0.38 18.91
CA ALA A 247 -13.59 1.41 17.95
C ALA A 247 -14.93 2.07 18.32
N VAL A 248 -15.90 1.30 18.81
CA VAL A 248 -17.17 1.85 19.31
C VAL A 248 -16.94 2.77 20.52
N GLY A 249 -16.02 2.41 21.42
CA GLY A 249 -15.60 3.25 22.54
C GLY A 249 -15.00 4.58 22.05
N MET A 250 -14.02 4.51 21.15
CA MET A 250 -13.36 5.68 20.57
C MET A 250 -14.34 6.62 19.87
N LEU A 251 -15.30 6.10 19.09
CA LEU A 251 -16.33 6.92 18.44
C LEU A 251 -17.19 7.68 19.44
N ARG A 252 -17.53 7.07 20.58
CA ARG A 252 -18.29 7.72 21.65
C ARG A 252 -17.48 8.81 22.34
N GLU A 253 -16.18 8.59 22.53
CA GLU A 253 -15.27 9.61 23.08
C GLU A 253 -15.11 10.80 22.15
N VAL A 254 -14.89 10.56 20.85
CA VAL A 254 -14.79 11.63 19.84
C VAL A 254 -16.08 12.46 19.82
N ARG A 255 -17.26 11.81 19.85
CA ARG A 255 -18.55 12.52 19.91
C ARG A 255 -18.72 13.42 21.13
N ARG A 256 -18.09 13.09 22.26
CA ARG A 256 -18.17 13.88 23.50
C ARG A 256 -17.21 15.06 23.52
N LYS A 257 -16.13 15.01 22.74
CA LYS A 257 -15.13 16.07 22.67
C LYS A 257 -15.63 17.20 21.75
N PRO A 258 -15.44 18.48 22.12
CA PRO A 258 -15.68 19.57 21.19
C PRO A 258 -14.72 19.46 19.98
N PRO A 259 -15.13 19.90 18.78
CA PRO A 259 -14.24 19.99 17.62
C PRO A 259 -13.01 20.82 17.96
N SER A 260 -11.83 20.34 17.55
CA SER A 260 -10.55 20.98 17.85
C SER A 260 -10.14 22.02 16.82
N GLY A 261 -10.79 22.02 15.65
CA GLY A 261 -10.38 22.78 14.48
C GLY A 261 -9.13 22.22 13.80
N SER A 262 -8.65 21.03 14.21
CA SER A 262 -7.37 20.50 13.74
C SER A 262 -7.43 20.10 12.27
N TRP A 263 -6.40 20.47 11.53
CA TRP A 263 -6.24 20.15 10.13
C TRP A 263 -5.28 18.99 9.91
N VAL A 264 -5.70 18.05 9.06
CA VAL A 264 -4.90 16.90 8.65
C VAL A 264 -4.91 16.81 7.13
N SER A 265 -3.74 16.93 6.50
CA SER A 265 -3.59 16.72 5.07
C SER A 265 -3.13 15.30 4.79
N LEU A 266 -3.76 14.65 3.83
CA LEU A 266 -3.44 13.30 3.36
C LEU A 266 -3.29 13.29 1.85
N SER A 267 -2.43 12.40 1.35
CA SER A 267 -2.38 12.07 -0.07
C SER A 267 -3.65 11.35 -0.52
N GLY A 268 -4.03 11.53 -1.78
CA GLY A 268 -5.09 10.74 -2.42
C GLY A 268 -4.78 9.24 -2.43
N ALA A 269 -3.49 8.85 -2.36
CA ALA A 269 -3.06 7.46 -2.23
C ALA A 269 -3.30 6.85 -0.84
N ASP A 270 -3.60 7.65 0.18
CA ASP A 270 -3.76 7.19 1.56
C ASP A 270 -5.03 6.33 1.75
N PRO A 271 -5.04 5.26 2.56
CA PRO A 271 -6.27 4.48 2.83
C PRO A 271 -7.39 5.31 3.49
N LEU A 272 -7.07 6.42 4.14
CA LEU A 272 -8.05 7.33 4.74
C LEU A 272 -8.58 8.39 3.77
N ASN A 273 -8.24 8.33 2.48
CA ASN A 273 -8.95 9.06 1.43
C ASN A 273 -10.36 8.47 1.24
N LEU A 274 -11.29 8.91 2.08
CA LEU A 274 -12.68 8.43 2.14
C LEU A 274 -13.71 9.45 1.68
N VAL A 275 -13.27 10.57 1.08
CA VAL A 275 -14.15 11.58 0.50
C VAL A 275 -14.94 10.98 -0.67
N GLY A 276 -16.26 11.22 -0.67
CA GLY A 276 -17.18 10.60 -1.63
C GLY A 276 -17.41 9.10 -1.42
N ILE A 277 -16.86 8.50 -0.36
CA ILE A 277 -17.11 7.10 0.05
C ILE A 277 -17.86 7.09 1.39
N LEU A 278 -17.22 7.66 2.42
CA LEU A 278 -17.76 7.77 3.78
C LEU A 278 -18.18 9.22 4.07
N THR A 279 -17.32 10.17 3.75
CA THR A 279 -17.55 11.59 4.03
C THR A 279 -18.12 12.31 2.80
N PRO A 280 -18.91 13.39 2.98
CA PRO A 280 -19.47 14.16 1.88
C PRO A 280 -18.40 14.74 0.93
N GLY A 281 -18.78 15.05 -0.30
CA GLY A 281 -17.90 15.66 -1.30
C GLY A 281 -17.61 14.74 -2.50
N PRO A 282 -16.94 15.27 -3.55
CA PRO A 282 -16.63 14.50 -4.74
C PRO A 282 -15.53 13.47 -4.45
N LYS A 283 -15.61 12.30 -5.11
CA LYS A 283 -14.62 11.23 -4.97
C LYS A 283 -13.26 11.70 -5.49
N LEU A 284 -12.23 11.61 -4.65
CA LEU A 284 -10.87 11.98 -5.03
C LEU A 284 -10.11 10.76 -5.55
N ALA A 285 -9.56 10.86 -6.76
CA ALA A 285 -8.78 9.78 -7.36
C ALA A 285 -7.55 9.42 -6.50
N ALA A 286 -7.22 8.13 -6.46
CA ALA A 286 -6.21 7.54 -5.59
C ALA A 286 -4.76 7.76 -6.06
N LEU A 287 -4.42 8.99 -6.43
CA LEU A 287 -3.11 9.35 -6.97
C LEU A 287 -2.25 9.98 -5.88
N THR A 288 -0.95 9.68 -5.88
CA THR A 288 0.00 10.19 -4.87
C THR A 288 0.00 11.72 -4.79
N GLY A 289 -0.06 12.40 -5.94
CA GLY A 289 -0.03 13.87 -6.01
C GLY A 289 -1.35 14.57 -5.69
N ASN A 290 -2.46 13.82 -5.59
CA ASN A 290 -3.72 14.38 -5.13
C ASN A 290 -3.68 14.58 -3.62
N ARG A 291 -4.43 15.55 -3.09
CA ARG A 291 -4.51 15.81 -1.66
C ARG A 291 -5.93 15.97 -1.17
N LEU A 292 -6.10 15.66 0.09
CA LEU A 292 -7.32 15.86 0.85
C LEU A 292 -6.95 16.53 2.17
N LEU A 293 -7.62 17.64 2.50
CA LEU A 293 -7.54 18.29 3.80
C LEU A 293 -8.80 17.97 4.59
N TYR A 294 -8.60 17.40 5.76
CA TYR A 294 -9.63 17.17 6.77
C TYR A 294 -9.55 18.25 7.86
N ARG A 295 -10.70 18.70 8.34
CA ARG A 295 -10.87 19.44 9.59
C ARG A 295 -11.73 18.61 10.53
N ASP A 296 -11.17 18.18 11.66
CA ASP A 296 -11.85 17.29 12.63
C ASP A 296 -12.54 16.06 11.98
N GLY A 297 -11.92 15.51 10.92
CA GLY A 297 -12.44 14.35 10.19
C GLY A 297 -13.45 14.65 9.07
N LEU A 298 -13.84 15.91 8.86
CA LEU A 298 -14.66 16.34 7.73
C LEU A 298 -13.80 16.94 6.61
N PRO A 299 -14.03 16.57 5.34
CA PRO A 299 -13.22 17.06 4.23
C PRO A 299 -13.55 18.52 3.95
N VAL A 300 -12.53 19.37 3.89
CA VAL A 300 -12.70 20.83 3.70
C VAL A 300 -12.02 21.37 2.44
N ALA A 301 -11.02 20.66 1.90
CA ALA A 301 -10.39 21.02 0.63
C ALA A 301 -9.79 19.81 -0.07
N LEU A 302 -9.73 19.87 -1.40
CA LEU A 302 -9.13 18.88 -2.29
C LEU A 302 -8.07 19.56 -3.16
N PHE A 303 -7.02 18.82 -3.49
CA PHE A 303 -6.07 19.20 -4.55
C PHE A 303 -6.02 18.08 -5.59
N ALA A 304 -6.31 18.42 -6.84
CA ALA A 304 -6.23 17.51 -7.96
C ALA A 304 -5.92 18.30 -9.24
N GLY A 305 -5.10 17.73 -10.13
CA GLY A 305 -4.80 18.35 -11.42
C GLY A 305 -4.10 19.73 -11.34
N GLY A 306 -3.47 20.07 -10.20
CA GLY A 306 -2.85 21.38 -10.00
C GLY A 306 -3.77 22.43 -9.38
N GLU A 307 -5.04 22.11 -9.15
CA GLU A 307 -6.05 23.03 -8.66
C GLU A 307 -6.50 22.69 -7.24
N THR A 308 -6.85 23.72 -6.47
CA THR A 308 -7.42 23.59 -5.12
C THR A 308 -8.92 23.83 -5.18
N GLN A 309 -9.70 22.87 -4.70
CA GLN A 309 -11.15 22.99 -4.53
C GLN A 309 -11.48 23.03 -3.04
N PHE A 310 -12.04 24.13 -2.56
CA PHE A 310 -12.59 24.22 -1.21
C PHE A 310 -14.01 23.63 -1.18
N LEU A 311 -14.29 22.83 -0.15
CA LEU A 311 -15.60 22.18 0.05
C LEU A 311 -16.48 22.93 1.07
N GLU A 312 -15.90 23.95 1.72
CA GLU A 312 -16.59 24.87 2.61
C GLU A 312 -16.13 26.31 2.33
N THR A 313 -16.92 27.28 2.79
CA THR A 313 -16.59 28.69 2.69
C THR A 313 -15.58 29.06 3.77
N PHE A 314 -14.43 29.59 3.35
CA PHE A 314 -13.40 30.13 4.23
C PHE A 314 -13.31 31.65 4.09
N GLU A 315 -13.05 32.33 5.21
CA GLU A 315 -12.58 33.71 5.20
C GLU A 315 -11.27 33.84 4.39
N PRO A 316 -11.03 34.97 3.69
CA PRO A 316 -9.87 35.10 2.79
C PRO A 316 -8.51 34.80 3.45
N ALA A 317 -8.32 35.18 4.72
CA ALA A 317 -7.09 34.89 5.46
C ALA A 317 -6.91 33.38 5.70
N THR A 318 -7.99 32.68 6.06
CA THR A 318 -7.97 31.24 6.34
C THR A 318 -7.80 30.41 5.07
N GLN A 319 -8.23 30.90 3.89
CA GLN A 319 -8.02 30.20 2.61
C GLN A 319 -6.54 29.96 2.33
N TRP A 320 -5.69 30.95 2.59
CA TRP A 320 -4.25 30.82 2.38
C TRP A 320 -3.63 29.78 3.30
N GLU A 321 -4.01 29.79 4.58
CA GLU A 321 -3.55 28.81 5.57
C GLU A 321 -4.01 27.39 5.22
N ALA A 322 -5.29 27.23 4.83
CA ALA A 322 -5.85 25.96 4.42
C ALA A 322 -5.14 25.43 3.17
N ARG A 323 -4.85 26.28 2.18
CA ARG A 323 -4.07 25.88 1.00
C ARG A 323 -2.65 25.45 1.38
N LYS A 324 -1.99 26.16 2.29
CA LYS A 324 -0.66 25.79 2.80
C LYS A 324 -0.70 24.45 3.54
N ALA A 325 -1.71 24.23 4.37
CA ALA A 325 -1.90 22.96 5.07
C ALA A 325 -2.19 21.80 4.11
N LEU A 326 -3.07 22.01 3.13
CA LEU A 326 -3.41 21.06 2.07
C LEU A 326 -2.20 20.67 1.22
N LEU A 327 -1.23 21.57 1.06
CA LEU A 327 -0.01 21.38 0.28
C LEU A 327 1.22 21.05 1.15
N ARG A 328 1.04 20.73 2.43
CA ARG A 328 2.14 20.26 3.31
C ARG A 328 2.37 18.75 3.15
N GLY A 329 3.45 18.35 2.47
CA GLY A 329 3.84 16.93 2.36
C GLY A 329 4.92 16.60 3.39
N ALA A 330 4.84 15.46 4.05
CA ALA A 330 5.85 15.00 5.00
C ALA A 330 6.90 14.12 4.30
N VAL A 331 7.48 14.60 3.19
CA VAL A 331 8.47 13.81 2.44
C VAL A 331 9.82 13.84 3.19
N PRO A 332 10.39 12.69 3.57
CA PRO A 332 11.72 12.64 4.18
C PRO A 332 12.79 13.22 3.24
N SER A 333 13.75 13.98 3.77
CA SER A 333 14.76 14.67 2.94
C SER A 333 15.59 13.72 2.08
N SER A 334 15.83 12.49 2.55
CA SER A 334 16.54 11.43 1.81
C SER A 334 15.78 10.90 0.58
N LEU A 335 14.47 11.15 0.50
CA LEU A 335 13.58 10.67 -0.57
C LEU A 335 13.11 11.76 -1.54
N ILE A 336 13.66 12.98 -1.50
CA ILE A 336 13.26 14.08 -2.41
C ILE A 336 13.41 13.67 -3.89
N ALA A 337 14.44 12.90 -4.24
CA ALA A 337 14.63 12.39 -5.60
C ALA A 337 13.56 11.36 -6.05
N LEU A 338 12.80 10.83 -5.10
CA LEU A 338 11.67 9.91 -5.29
C LEU A 338 10.32 10.60 -5.06
N SER A 339 10.28 11.92 -4.83
CA SER A 339 9.07 12.71 -4.56
C SER A 339 8.41 13.29 -5.81
#